data_AF-A0A7W2TMZ2-F1
#
_entry.id   AF-A0A7W2TMZ2-F1
#
_cell.length_a   1.000
_cell.length_b   1.000
_cell.length_c   1.000
_cell.angle_alpha   90.00
_cell.angle_beta   90.00
_cell.angle_gamma   90.00
#
_symmetry.space_group_name_H-M   'P 1'
#
loop_
_entity.id
_entity.type
_entity.pdbx_description
1 polymer ?
#
loop_
_entity_poly.entity_id
_entity_poly.type
_entity_poly.pdbx_seq_one_letter_code
_entity_poly.pdbx_strand_id
1 'polypeptide(L)'
;MSVFSKKVDMEACLRKGLSQELILIMAFIEQQDYQLENYISEFSEKLVVGGQGIKTNEYTDQVSVSNISNDQYDLDATFKQDLPNYIRKSQLLMLWTMLEDTLGYIVKELSAKKNIRFRKKGNKESIFIYYVKWLEKIDRAGLASHRSVIFLNDNVREIRNSIVHGFKPKVQHKEIEVTKSGVLVSGKYVREVCMTINELARCV
;
A
#
# COMPACT_ATOMS: atom_id res chain seq x y z
N MET A 1 -43.42 -25.03 -5.27
CA MET A 1 -42.25 -24.41 -4.62
C MET A 1 -41.30 -23.98 -5.73
N SER A 2 -41.24 -22.68 -6.07
CA SER A 2 -40.26 -22.18 -7.03
C SER A 2 -38.90 -22.13 -6.35
N VAL A 3 -37.97 -22.93 -6.86
CA VAL A 3 -36.58 -22.91 -6.41
C VAL A 3 -35.99 -21.57 -6.83
N PHE A 4 -35.75 -20.69 -5.85
CA PHE A 4 -34.97 -19.46 -6.04
C PHE A 4 -33.52 -19.82 -6.37
N SER A 5 -33.25 -20.14 -7.63
CA SER A 5 -31.90 -20.10 -8.18
C SER A 5 -31.58 -18.64 -8.48
N LYS A 6 -31.21 -17.86 -7.46
CA LYS A 6 -30.45 -16.61 -7.71
C LYS A 6 -29.15 -17.03 -8.36
N LYS A 7 -29.05 -16.93 -9.69
CA LYS A 7 -27.76 -16.98 -10.39
C LYS A 7 -26.88 -15.94 -9.71
N VAL A 8 -25.84 -16.39 -9.03
CA VAL A 8 -24.83 -15.49 -8.47
C VAL A 8 -24.27 -14.71 -9.65
N ASP A 9 -24.42 -13.40 -9.61
CA ASP A 9 -23.79 -12.52 -10.60
C ASP A 9 -22.29 -12.53 -10.35
N MET A 10 -21.62 -13.49 -10.98
CA MET A 10 -20.18 -13.67 -10.87
C MET A 10 -19.40 -12.45 -11.36
N GLU A 11 -19.97 -11.59 -12.23
CA GLU A 11 -19.32 -10.34 -12.61
C GLU A 11 -19.38 -9.33 -11.48
N ALA A 12 -20.55 -9.16 -10.85
CA ALA A 12 -20.69 -8.31 -9.67
C ALA A 12 -19.83 -8.80 -8.50
N CYS A 13 -19.68 -10.12 -8.32
CA CYS A 13 -18.77 -10.68 -7.30
C CYS A 13 -17.30 -10.40 -7.59
N LEU A 14 -16.84 -10.56 -8.84
CA LEU A 14 -15.46 -10.26 -9.24
C LEU A 14 -15.13 -8.78 -9.03
N ARG A 15 -16.06 -7.88 -9.39
CA ARG A 15 -15.89 -6.42 -9.23
C ARG A 15 -15.82 -6.01 -7.76
N LYS A 16 -16.60 -6.66 -6.91
CA LYS A 16 -16.54 -6.46 -5.45
C LYS A 16 -15.24 -6.98 -4.82
N GLY A 17 -14.46 -7.82 -5.50
CA GLY A 17 -13.21 -8.39 -4.98
C GLY A 17 -12.23 -7.32 -4.51
N LEU A 18 -11.99 -6.29 -5.32
CA LEU A 18 -11.09 -5.18 -4.95
C LEU A 18 -11.56 -4.43 -3.70
N SER A 19 -12.87 -4.22 -3.56
CA SER A 19 -13.44 -3.57 -2.37
C SER A 19 -13.30 -4.44 -1.12
N GLN A 20 -13.53 -5.75 -1.23
CA GLN A 20 -13.40 -6.69 -0.10
C GLN A 20 -11.97 -6.83 0.39
N GLU A 21 -11.01 -6.99 -0.54
CA GLU A 21 -9.59 -7.04 -0.19
C GLU A 21 -9.13 -5.74 0.46
N LEU A 22 -9.56 -4.59 -0.09
CA LEU A 22 -9.21 -3.30 0.48
C LEU A 22 -9.73 -3.14 1.92
N ILE A 23 -10.93 -3.62 2.25
CA ILE A 23 -11.46 -3.58 3.62
C ILE A 23 -10.53 -4.33 4.58
N LEU A 24 -10.07 -5.53 4.19
CA LEU A 24 -9.17 -6.33 5.01
C LEU A 24 -7.81 -5.64 5.17
N ILE A 25 -7.26 -5.09 4.08
CA ILE A 25 -5.97 -4.39 4.11
C ILE A 25 -6.06 -3.09 4.92
N MET A 26 -7.17 -2.36 4.85
CA MET A 26 -7.39 -1.16 5.67
C MET A 26 -7.42 -1.50 7.15
N ALA A 27 -8.15 -2.54 7.56
CA ALA A 27 -8.17 -3.00 8.94
C ALA A 27 -6.77 -3.44 9.42
N PHE A 28 -6.02 -4.11 8.56
CA PHE A 28 -4.63 -4.50 8.86
C PHE A 28 -3.71 -3.29 9.04
N ILE A 29 -3.80 -2.28 8.16
CA ILE A 29 -3.04 -1.02 8.27
C ILE A 29 -3.39 -0.28 9.55
N GLU A 30 -4.67 -0.16 9.88
CA GLU A 30 -5.12 0.49 11.11
C GLU A 30 -4.57 -0.22 12.35
N GLN A 31 -4.57 -1.55 12.36
CA GLN A 31 -4.00 -2.34 13.44
C GLN A 31 -2.48 -2.15 13.54
N GLN A 32 -1.76 -2.11 12.41
CA GLN A 32 -0.32 -1.85 12.38
C GLN A 32 0.02 -0.46 12.89
N ASP A 33 -0.73 0.56 12.48
CA ASP A 33 -0.55 1.94 12.93
C ASP A 33 -0.77 2.05 14.43
N TYR A 34 -1.82 1.42 14.97
CA TYR A 34 -2.07 1.36 16.42
C TYR A 34 -0.93 0.68 17.19
N GLN A 35 -0.46 -0.47 16.71
CA GLN A 35 0.65 -1.19 17.33
C GLN A 35 1.95 -0.39 17.29
N LEU A 36 2.20 0.31 16.18
CA LEU A 36 3.36 1.15 15.98
C LEU A 36 3.33 2.36 16.92
N GLU A 37 2.19 3.04 17.03
CA GLU A 37 2.02 4.19 17.94
C GLU A 37 2.28 3.78 19.40
N ASN A 38 1.66 2.68 19.85
CA ASN A 38 1.90 2.16 21.20
C ASN A 38 3.37 1.77 21.42
N TYR A 39 4.00 1.14 20.43
CA TYR A 39 5.41 0.77 20.53
C TYR A 39 6.29 2.01 20.69
N ILE A 40 6.08 3.05 19.86
CA ILE A 40 6.86 4.30 19.89
C ILE A 40 6.66 5.04 21.21
N SER A 41 5.41 5.13 21.70
CA SER A 41 5.10 5.87 22.93
C SER A 41 5.78 5.25 24.15
N GLU A 42 5.87 3.92 24.18
CA GLU A 42 6.48 3.17 25.29
C GLU A 42 7.99 2.92 25.08
N PHE A 43 8.55 3.25 23.91
CA PHE A 43 9.88 2.78 23.51
C PHE A 43 10.99 3.26 24.45
N SER A 44 11.00 4.54 24.82
CA SER A 44 12.04 5.08 25.71
C SER A 44 11.98 4.48 27.11
N GLU A 45 10.78 4.21 27.62
CA GLU A 45 10.62 3.54 28.92
C GLU A 45 11.15 2.10 28.83
N LYS A 46 10.82 1.38 27.75
CA LYS A 46 11.32 0.02 27.51
C LYS A 46 12.84 -0.05 27.39
N LEU A 47 13.48 0.98 26.83
CA LEU A 47 14.95 1.07 26.79
C LEU A 47 15.59 1.16 28.18
N VAL A 48 14.92 1.84 29.13
CA VAL A 48 15.45 2.07 30.49
C VAL A 48 15.14 0.89 31.41
N VAL A 49 13.90 0.42 31.41
CA VAL A 49 13.39 -0.59 32.36
C VAL A 49 13.69 -2.01 31.88
N GLY A 50 14.10 -2.17 30.62
CA GLY A 50 14.19 -3.47 29.96
C GLY A 50 12.80 -3.97 29.55
N GLY A 51 12.76 -4.81 28.52
CA GLY A 51 11.52 -5.28 27.93
C GLY A 51 11.74 -6.43 26.96
N GLN A 52 10.65 -7.01 26.47
CA GLN A 52 10.72 -8.13 25.55
C GLN A 52 11.47 -7.73 24.26
N GLY A 53 12.58 -8.40 23.95
CA GLY A 53 13.44 -8.08 22.80
C GLY A 53 14.53 -7.03 23.06
N ILE A 54 14.62 -6.49 24.28
CA ILE A 54 15.67 -5.56 24.71
C ILE A 54 16.61 -6.27 25.68
N LYS A 55 17.91 -6.22 25.41
CA LYS A 55 18.95 -6.72 26.31
C LYS A 55 19.75 -5.54 26.84
N THR A 56 19.82 -5.42 28.15
CA THR A 56 20.67 -4.47 28.86
C THR A 56 21.84 -5.23 29.48
N ASN A 57 23.03 -4.63 29.48
CA ASN A 57 24.16 -5.11 30.26
C ASN A 57 24.32 -4.19 31.47
N GLU A 58 24.21 -4.72 32.69
CA GLU A 58 24.29 -3.90 33.91
C GLU A 58 25.71 -3.38 34.19
N TYR A 59 26.73 -3.96 33.54
CA TYR A 59 28.14 -3.62 33.74
C TYR A 59 28.69 -2.64 32.69
N THR A 60 27.99 -2.49 31.58
CA THR A 60 28.35 -1.61 30.48
C THR A 60 27.03 -1.02 30.03
N ASP A 61 26.80 0.30 30.05
CA ASP A 61 25.53 0.99 29.69
C ASP A 61 24.98 0.69 28.25
N GLN A 62 25.46 -0.38 27.63
CA GLN A 62 25.00 -1.04 26.43
C GLN A 62 23.57 -1.56 26.56
N VAL A 63 22.75 -1.08 25.64
CA VAL A 63 21.38 -1.52 25.41
C VAL A 63 21.28 -2.00 23.98
N SER A 64 20.66 -3.15 23.76
CA SER A 64 20.44 -3.67 22.41
C SER A 64 19.00 -4.08 22.18
N VAL A 65 18.50 -3.80 20.98
CA VAL A 65 17.16 -4.19 20.49
C VAL A 65 17.35 -5.04 19.25
N SER A 66 16.94 -6.32 19.29
CA SER A 66 17.08 -7.23 18.14
C SER A 66 18.49 -7.28 17.54
N ASN A 67 19.53 -7.27 18.40
CA ASN A 67 20.96 -7.23 18.06
C ASN A 67 21.49 -5.90 17.48
N ILE A 68 20.69 -4.83 17.51
CA ILE A 68 21.15 -3.46 17.22
C ILE A 68 21.51 -2.81 18.55
N SER A 69 22.78 -2.41 18.71
CA SER A 69 23.28 -1.79 19.95
C SER A 69 23.24 -0.26 19.88
N ASN A 70 22.98 0.40 21.02
CA ASN A 70 23.08 1.84 21.19
C ASN A 70 24.50 2.40 20.94
N ASP A 71 25.53 1.55 21.00
CA ASP A 71 26.92 1.93 20.68
C ASP A 71 27.11 2.27 19.20
N GLN A 72 26.29 1.65 18.35
CA GLN A 72 26.40 1.72 16.89
C GLN A 72 25.31 2.58 16.28
N TYR A 73 24.17 2.71 16.96
CA TYR A 73 22.97 3.35 16.43
C TYR A 73 22.25 4.15 17.50
N ASP A 74 21.70 5.30 17.10
CA ASP A 74 20.69 5.98 17.89
C ASP A 74 19.40 5.15 17.85
N LEU A 75 19.19 4.34 18.89
CA LEU A 75 18.02 3.45 18.99
C LEU A 75 16.73 4.27 19.03
N ASP A 76 16.70 5.43 19.68
CA ASP A 76 15.49 6.25 19.78
C ASP A 76 15.12 6.81 18.39
N ALA A 77 16.09 7.38 17.67
CA ALA A 77 15.86 7.84 16.30
C ALA A 77 15.45 6.69 15.36
N THR A 78 16.16 5.55 15.43
CA THR A 78 15.90 4.39 14.57
C THR A 78 14.46 3.88 14.74
N PHE A 79 14.03 3.69 15.99
CA PHE A 79 12.74 3.05 16.27
C PHE A 79 11.57 4.03 16.32
N LYS A 80 11.80 5.33 16.59
CA LYS A 80 10.74 6.35 16.59
C LYS A 80 10.60 7.13 15.29
N GLN A 81 11.62 7.13 14.42
CA GLN A 81 11.60 7.90 13.16
C GLN A 81 11.73 7.00 11.93
N ASP A 82 12.75 6.14 11.88
CA ASP A 82 13.02 5.33 10.69
C ASP A 82 12.05 4.15 10.55
N LEU A 83 11.80 3.40 11.63
CA LEU A 83 10.88 2.27 11.63
C LEU A 83 9.46 2.68 11.19
N PRO A 84 8.86 3.78 11.70
CA PRO A 84 7.54 4.22 11.23
C PRO A 84 7.50 4.52 9.74
N ASN A 85 8.53 5.19 9.22
CA ASN A 85 8.61 5.49 7.80
C ASN A 85 8.79 4.20 6.96
N TYR A 86 9.60 3.26 7.44
CA TYR A 86 9.77 1.95 6.81
C TYR A 86 8.44 1.17 6.72
N ILE A 87 7.67 1.15 7.80
CA ILE A 87 6.35 0.50 7.83
C ILE A 87 5.41 1.17 6.82
N ARG A 88 5.32 2.50 6.80
CA ARG A 88 4.44 3.24 5.87
C ARG A 88 4.82 3.03 4.40
N LYS A 89 6.12 2.99 4.10
CA LYS A 89 6.60 2.60 2.75
C LYS A 89 6.15 1.20 2.40
N SER A 90 6.28 0.24 3.32
CA SER A 90 5.87 -1.14 3.13
C SER A 90 4.36 -1.27 2.90
N GLN A 91 3.54 -0.55 3.68
CA GLN A 91 2.10 -0.46 3.49
C GLN A 91 1.74 0.06 2.08
N LEU A 92 2.44 1.10 1.61
CA LEU A 92 2.23 1.64 0.26
C LEU A 92 2.56 0.63 -0.84
N LEU A 93 3.69 -0.09 -0.71
CA LEU A 93 4.08 -1.13 -1.66
C LEU A 93 3.07 -2.28 -1.69
N MET A 94 2.58 -2.68 -0.51
CA MET A 94 1.55 -3.70 -0.36
C MET A 94 0.24 -3.28 -1.03
N LEU A 95 -0.26 -2.08 -0.74
CA LEU A 95 -1.47 -1.52 -1.36
C LEU A 95 -1.37 -1.48 -2.89
N TRP A 96 -0.22 -1.03 -3.42
CA TRP A 96 0.01 -0.97 -4.85
C TRP A 96 0.00 -2.36 -5.50
N THR A 97 0.66 -3.33 -4.85
CA THR A 97 0.73 -4.71 -5.36
C THR A 97 -0.65 -5.36 -5.38
N MET A 98 -1.41 -5.23 -4.28
CA MET A 98 -2.80 -5.70 -4.20
C MET A 98 -3.65 -5.08 -5.30
N LEU A 99 -3.55 -3.77 -5.51
CA LEU A 99 -4.29 -3.07 -6.57
C LEU A 99 -3.98 -3.66 -7.96
N GLU A 100 -2.70 -3.82 -8.33
CA GLU A 100 -2.32 -4.32 -9.65
C GLU A 100 -2.70 -5.79 -9.85
N ASP A 101 -2.51 -6.63 -8.83
CA ASP A 101 -2.83 -8.06 -8.89
C ASP A 101 -4.33 -8.29 -9.02
N THR A 102 -5.12 -7.60 -8.20
CA THR A 102 -6.58 -7.77 -8.17
C THR A 102 -7.24 -7.19 -9.40
N LEU A 103 -6.79 -6.03 -9.89
CA LEU A 103 -7.23 -5.53 -11.20
C LEU A 103 -6.83 -6.49 -12.33
N GLY A 104 -5.61 -7.03 -12.28
CA GLY A 104 -5.14 -8.01 -13.26
C GLY A 104 -6.00 -9.27 -13.28
N TYR A 105 -6.40 -9.77 -12.12
CA TYR A 105 -7.32 -10.89 -11.98
C TYR A 105 -8.71 -10.57 -12.53
N ILE A 106 -9.32 -9.45 -12.13
CA ILE A 106 -10.64 -9.01 -12.62
C ILE A 106 -10.64 -8.92 -14.14
N VAL A 107 -9.63 -8.29 -14.73
CA VAL A 107 -9.52 -8.15 -16.19
C VAL A 107 -9.42 -9.51 -16.88
N LYS A 108 -8.60 -10.44 -16.36
CA LYS A 108 -8.45 -11.82 -16.89
C LYS A 108 -9.77 -12.56 -16.90
N GLU A 109 -10.47 -12.58 -15.77
CA GLU A 109 -11.74 -13.28 -15.63
C GLU A 109 -12.84 -12.69 -16.52
N LEU A 110 -12.98 -11.37 -16.56
CA LEU A 110 -13.98 -10.71 -17.41
C LEU A 110 -13.67 -10.88 -18.90
N SER A 111 -12.39 -10.83 -19.29
CA SER A 111 -11.99 -11.03 -20.69
C SER A 111 -12.26 -12.46 -21.15
N ALA A 112 -11.98 -13.46 -20.30
CA ALA A 112 -12.27 -14.86 -20.59
C ALA A 112 -13.77 -15.08 -20.80
N LYS A 113 -14.63 -14.51 -19.94
CA LYS A 113 -16.09 -14.61 -20.07
C LYS A 113 -16.64 -13.97 -21.34
N LYS A 114 -16.10 -12.81 -21.75
CA LYS A 114 -16.53 -12.11 -22.98
C LYS A 114 -15.80 -12.60 -24.24
N ASN A 115 -14.94 -13.62 -24.12
CA ASN A 115 -14.09 -14.14 -25.19
C ASN A 115 -13.27 -13.04 -25.92
N ILE A 116 -12.76 -12.07 -25.15
CA ILE A 116 -11.97 -10.96 -25.68
C ILE A 116 -10.49 -11.28 -25.55
N ARG A 117 -9.75 -11.14 -26.66
CA ARG A 117 -8.29 -11.38 -26.67
C ARG A 117 -7.53 -10.19 -26.11
N PHE A 118 -6.55 -10.49 -25.26
CA PHE A 118 -5.62 -9.52 -24.71
C PHE A 118 -4.75 -8.85 -25.78
N ARG A 119 -4.58 -7.53 -25.68
CA ARG A 119 -3.61 -6.74 -26.46
C ARG A 119 -2.28 -6.80 -25.75
N LYS A 120 -1.18 -6.61 -26.47
CA LYS A 120 0.12 -6.43 -25.83
C LYS A 120 0.17 -5.08 -25.09
N LYS A 121 0.76 -5.08 -23.89
CA LYS A 121 1.05 -3.85 -23.13
C LYS A 121 2.04 -3.00 -23.92
N GLY A 122 1.84 -1.69 -23.96
CA GLY A 122 2.82 -0.77 -24.56
C GLY A 122 4.11 -0.71 -23.74
N ASN A 123 5.25 -0.42 -24.39
CA ASN A 123 6.55 -0.35 -23.71
C ASN A 123 6.60 0.74 -22.63
N LYS A 124 5.93 1.87 -22.86
CA LYS A 124 5.87 3.02 -21.91
C LYS A 124 4.62 3.03 -21.03
N GLU A 125 3.76 2.02 -21.15
CA GLU A 125 2.49 1.94 -20.43
C GLU A 125 2.71 1.24 -19.08
N SER A 126 2.17 1.80 -17.99
CA SER A 126 2.17 1.15 -16.68
C SER A 126 1.24 -0.08 -16.69
N ILE A 127 1.55 -1.08 -15.86
CA ILE A 127 0.72 -2.28 -15.73
C ILE A 127 -0.68 -1.89 -15.23
N PHE A 128 -0.75 -1.04 -14.21
CA PHE A 128 -1.99 -0.42 -13.74
C PHE A 128 -2.84 0.20 -14.88
N ILE A 129 -2.30 1.15 -15.66
CA ILE A 129 -3.07 1.81 -16.74
C ILE A 129 -3.46 0.81 -17.84
N TYR A 130 -2.60 -0.17 -18.10
CA TYR A 130 -2.91 -1.23 -19.03
C TYR A 130 -4.19 -1.99 -18.60
N TYR A 131 -4.32 -2.36 -17.34
CA TYR A 131 -5.52 -3.02 -16.80
C TYR A 131 -6.74 -2.08 -16.77
N VAL A 132 -6.58 -0.82 -16.36
CA VAL A 132 -7.70 0.14 -16.36
C VAL A 132 -8.28 0.33 -17.77
N LYS A 133 -7.44 0.61 -18.77
CA LYS A 133 -7.89 0.75 -20.16
C LYS A 133 -8.51 -0.53 -20.73
N TRP A 134 -8.18 -1.67 -20.15
CA TRP A 134 -8.82 -2.93 -20.49
C TRP A 134 -10.22 -3.04 -19.92
N LEU A 135 -10.40 -2.71 -18.65
CA LEU A 135 -11.72 -2.62 -18.02
C LEU A 135 -12.63 -1.65 -18.77
N GLU A 136 -12.12 -0.48 -19.17
CA GLU A 136 -12.87 0.47 -19.98
C GLU A 136 -13.40 -0.14 -21.28
N LYS A 137 -12.62 -0.99 -21.96
CA LYS A 137 -13.07 -1.67 -23.19
C LYS A 137 -14.14 -2.72 -22.92
N ILE A 138 -14.02 -3.41 -21.79
CA ILE A 138 -14.97 -4.45 -21.37
C ILE A 138 -16.32 -3.82 -20.98
N ASP A 139 -16.30 -2.64 -20.34
CA ASP A 139 -17.48 -2.03 -19.70
C ASP A 139 -17.95 -0.73 -20.35
N ARG A 140 -17.23 -0.22 -21.35
CA ARG A 140 -17.50 1.06 -22.03
C ARG A 140 -17.53 2.26 -21.07
N ALA A 141 -16.85 2.17 -19.94
CA ALA A 141 -16.71 3.24 -18.95
C ALA A 141 -15.45 4.07 -19.23
N GLY A 142 -15.47 5.37 -18.92
CA GLY A 142 -14.32 6.29 -19.03
C GLY A 142 -13.44 6.32 -17.77
N LEU A 143 -12.97 5.16 -17.32
CA LEU A 143 -12.18 5.00 -16.08
C LEU A 143 -10.79 5.64 -16.14
N ALA A 144 -10.10 5.63 -17.28
CA ALA A 144 -8.74 6.12 -17.44
C ALA A 144 -8.62 7.63 -17.21
N SER A 145 -9.69 8.38 -17.49
CA SER A 145 -9.82 9.81 -17.17
C SER A 145 -10.30 10.09 -15.74
N HIS A 146 -10.64 9.06 -14.96
CA HIS A 146 -11.14 9.24 -13.61
C HIS A 146 -10.03 9.79 -12.70
N ARG A 147 -10.38 10.77 -11.84
CA ARG A 147 -9.43 11.43 -10.93
C ARG A 147 -8.61 10.44 -10.10
N SER A 148 -9.25 9.36 -9.63
CA SER A 148 -8.61 8.33 -8.80
C SER A 148 -7.55 7.57 -9.59
N VAL A 149 -7.80 7.29 -10.88
CA VAL A 149 -6.81 6.63 -11.75
C VAL A 149 -5.64 7.56 -12.04
N ILE A 150 -5.90 8.84 -12.30
CA ILE A 150 -4.86 9.85 -12.53
C ILE A 150 -3.97 9.96 -11.29
N PHE A 151 -4.56 10.13 -10.09
CA PHE A 151 -3.80 10.19 -8.85
C PHE A 151 -2.96 8.92 -8.61
N LEU A 152 -3.56 7.73 -8.74
CA LEU A 152 -2.85 6.47 -8.55
C LEU A 152 -1.70 6.31 -9.56
N ASN A 153 -1.92 6.64 -10.83
CA ASN A 153 -0.92 6.45 -11.87
C ASN A 153 0.19 7.50 -11.88
N ASP A 154 -0.14 8.76 -11.62
CA ASP A 154 0.79 9.88 -11.80
C ASP A 154 1.50 10.21 -10.49
N ASN A 155 0.80 10.09 -9.36
CA ASN A 155 1.37 10.34 -8.03
C ASN A 155 1.87 9.04 -7.38
N VAL A 156 0.96 8.13 -7.03
CA VAL A 156 1.28 6.97 -6.18
C VAL A 156 2.31 6.05 -6.83
N ARG A 157 2.16 5.77 -8.12
CA ARG A 157 3.13 4.96 -8.89
C ARG A 157 4.53 5.55 -8.86
N GLU A 158 4.65 6.87 -8.96
CA GLU A 158 5.96 7.53 -8.97
C GLU A 158 6.61 7.46 -7.59
N ILE A 159 5.84 7.69 -6.52
CA ILE A 159 6.29 7.51 -5.14
C ILE A 159 6.71 6.05 -4.89
N ARG A 160 5.91 5.07 -5.31
CA ARG A 160 6.24 3.64 -5.24
C ARG A 160 7.56 3.33 -5.94
N ASN A 161 7.73 3.83 -7.17
CA ASN A 161 8.95 3.59 -7.93
C ASN A 161 10.17 4.26 -7.29
N SER A 162 10.00 5.45 -6.70
CA SER A 162 11.03 6.11 -5.92
C SER A 162 11.46 5.29 -4.70
N ILE A 163 10.50 4.73 -3.96
CA ILE A 163 10.79 3.85 -2.81
C ILE A 163 11.57 2.60 -3.24
N VAL A 164 11.17 1.96 -4.35
CA VAL A 164 11.79 0.71 -4.81
C VAL A 164 13.17 0.93 -5.44
N HIS A 165 13.36 2.01 -6.19
CA HIS A 165 14.56 2.23 -7.00
C HIS A 165 15.49 3.33 -6.46
N GLY A 166 15.11 4.01 -5.37
CA GLY A 166 15.94 5.01 -4.70
C GLY A 166 16.13 6.32 -5.45
N PHE A 167 15.29 6.64 -6.45
CA PHE A 167 15.36 7.93 -7.15
C PHE A 167 14.49 8.99 -6.47
N LYS A 168 14.79 10.27 -6.69
CA LYS A 168 13.98 11.39 -6.22
C LYS A 168 12.69 11.53 -7.05
N PRO A 169 11.49 11.43 -6.45
CA PRO A 169 10.25 11.62 -7.20
C PRO A 169 10.13 13.10 -7.60
N LYS A 170 9.54 13.34 -8.78
CA LYS A 170 9.22 14.66 -9.31
C LYS A 170 7.88 15.18 -8.79
N VAL A 171 7.01 14.27 -8.37
CA VAL A 171 5.69 14.63 -7.84
C VAL A 171 5.82 15.31 -6.49
N GLN A 172 5.11 16.41 -6.32
CA GLN A 172 4.97 17.09 -5.03
C GLN A 172 3.64 16.72 -4.41
N HIS A 173 3.67 16.36 -3.13
CA HIS A 173 2.48 16.06 -2.35
C HIS A 173 2.71 16.49 -0.91
N LYS A 174 1.73 17.16 -0.28
CA LYS A 174 1.90 17.75 1.07
C LYS A 174 2.23 16.71 2.16
N GLU A 175 1.81 15.47 1.94
CA GLU A 175 2.00 14.34 2.86
C GLU A 175 3.25 13.51 2.54
N ILE A 176 4.06 13.98 1.58
CA ILE A 176 5.31 13.36 1.15
C ILE A 176 6.44 14.37 1.31
N GLU A 177 7.45 14.00 2.09
CA GLU A 177 8.68 14.77 2.19
C GLU A 177 9.81 14.04 1.45
N VAL A 178 10.61 14.79 0.69
CA VAL A 178 11.76 14.22 -0.01
C VAL A 178 13.04 14.74 0.63
N THR A 179 13.78 13.83 1.26
CA THR A 179 15.04 14.11 1.95
C THR A 179 16.23 13.60 1.16
N LYS A 180 17.44 13.78 1.68
CA LYS A 180 18.66 13.20 1.11
C LYS A 180 18.69 11.67 1.22
N SER A 181 18.04 11.10 2.23
CA SER A 181 17.99 9.66 2.51
C SER A 181 16.81 8.95 1.82
N GLY A 182 15.96 9.69 1.13
CA GLY A 182 14.87 9.15 0.31
C GLY A 182 13.55 9.86 0.55
N VAL A 183 12.46 9.11 0.53
CA VAL A 183 11.11 9.64 0.73
C VAL A 183 10.65 9.38 2.16
N LEU A 184 10.01 10.35 2.80
CA LEU A 184 9.23 10.16 4.02
C LEU A 184 7.75 10.16 3.67
N VAL A 185 7.06 9.10 4.11
CA VAL A 185 5.63 8.91 3.85
C VAL A 185 4.86 9.12 5.14
N SER A 186 3.83 9.98 5.11
CA SER A 186 2.93 10.16 6.25
C SER A 186 1.83 9.09 6.27
N GLY A 187 1.30 8.78 7.46
CA GLY A 187 0.14 7.88 7.57
C GLY A 187 -1.11 8.43 6.88
N LYS A 188 -1.24 9.76 6.77
CA LYS A 188 -2.34 10.39 6.03
C LYS A 188 -2.25 10.11 4.53
N TYR A 189 -1.04 10.08 3.97
CA TYR A 189 -0.85 9.69 2.57
C TYR A 189 -1.29 8.25 2.33
N VAL A 190 -0.91 7.31 3.21
CA VAL A 190 -1.35 5.90 3.11
C VAL A 190 -2.88 5.80 3.13
N ARG A 191 -3.54 6.54 4.05
CA ARG A 191 -5.02 6.60 4.11
C ARG A 191 -5.63 7.19 2.84
N GLU A 192 -5.06 8.25 2.29
CA GLU A 192 -5.52 8.85 1.02
C GLU A 192 -5.43 7.85 -0.15
N VAL A 193 -4.35 7.07 -0.21
CA VAL A 193 -4.21 5.99 -1.19
C VAL A 193 -5.28 4.92 -1.00
N CYS A 194 -5.52 4.46 0.23
CA CYS A 194 -6.63 3.53 0.52
C CYS A 194 -7.98 4.07 0.05
N MET A 195 -8.30 5.31 0.40
CA MET A 195 -9.55 5.94 0.00
C MET A 195 -9.67 6.05 -1.53
N THR A 196 -8.58 6.37 -2.21
CA THR A 196 -8.57 6.48 -3.68
C THR A 196 -8.74 5.13 -4.36
N ILE A 197 -8.15 4.05 -3.83
CA ILE A 197 -8.39 2.68 -4.30
C ILE A 197 -9.86 2.30 -4.06
N ASN A 198 -10.44 2.67 -2.91
CA ASN A 198 -11.85 2.40 -2.61
C ASN A 198 -12.79 3.12 -3.59
N GLU A 199 -12.48 4.37 -3.93
CA GLU A 199 -13.23 5.12 -4.95
C GLU A 199 -13.18 4.40 -6.29
N LEU A 200 -11.99 3.96 -6.72
CA LEU A 200 -11.84 3.19 -7.95
C LEU A 200 -12.64 1.88 -7.91
N ALA A 201 -12.60 1.15 -6.78
CA ALA A 201 -13.32 -0.10 -6.60
C ALA A 201 -14.85 0.04 -6.65
N ARG A 202 -15.39 1.26 -6.48
CA ARG A 202 -16.82 1.55 -6.67
C ARG A 202 -17.17 1.88 -8.12
N CYS A 203 -16.17 2.22 -8.93
CA CYS A 203 -16.32 2.54 -10.35
C CYS A 203 -16.08 1.32 -11.26
N VAL A 204 -15.38 0.30 -10.75
CA VAL A 204 -15.10 -0.99 -11.42
C VAL A 204 -16.14 -2.02 -11.01
#